data_AF-A0A2V6CGR7-F1
#
_entry.id   AF-A0A2V6CGR7-F1
#
_cell.length_a   1.000
_cell.length_b   1.000
_cell.length_c   1.000
_cell.angle_alpha   90.00
_cell.angle_beta   90.00
_cell.angle_gamma   90.00
#
_symmetry.space_group_name_H-M   'P 1'
#
loop_
_entity.id
_entity.type
_entity.pdbx_description
1 polymer ?
#
loop_
_entity_poly.entity_id
_entity_poly.type
_entity_poly.pdbx_seq_one_letter_code
_entity_poly.pdbx_strand_id
1 'polypeptide(L)' 'MTEVIVRRGEPVDRALKRLKSKLDAEGILDEVRRLRAFETPSQKHRRKARANAKRGRIKFRFNP' A
#
# COMPACT_ATOMS: atom_id res chain seq x y z
N MET A 1 6.16 -11.43 6.37
CA MET A 1 7.10 -10.32 6.67
C MET A 1 7.90 -10.08 5.40
N THR A 2 8.01 -8.85 4.93
CA THR A 2 8.64 -8.56 3.64
C THR A 2 10.16 -8.52 3.76
N GLU A 3 10.84 -9.31 2.95
CA GLU A 3 12.31 -9.35 2.93
C GLU A 3 12.85 -8.90 1.57
N VAL A 4 14.00 -8.23 1.60
CA VAL A 4 14.77 -7.85 0.41
C VAL A 4 16.21 -8.31 0.59
N ILE A 5 16.62 -9.24 -0.25
CA ILE A 5 18.02 -9.70 -0.31
C ILE A 5 18.83 -8.64 -1.06
N VAL A 6 19.87 -8.12 -0.40
CA VAL A 6 20.81 -7.13 -0.95
C VAL A 6 21.98 -7.86 -1.57
N ARG A 7 22.38 -7.45 -2.79
CA ARG A 7 23.55 -8.04 -3.47
C ARG A 7 24.83 -7.29 -3.11
N ARG A 8 25.98 -7.97 -3.11
CA ARG A 8 27.29 -7.31 -2.94
C ARG A 8 27.51 -6.31 -4.09
N GLY A 9 27.82 -5.06 -3.74
CA GLY A 9 27.97 -3.95 -4.68
C GLY A 9 26.68 -3.18 -5.02
N GLU A 10 25.53 -3.54 -4.42
CA GLU A 10 24.31 -2.75 -4.56
C GLU A 10 24.35 -1.50 -3.66
N PRO A 11 24.05 -0.30 -4.21
CA PRO A 11 23.87 0.89 -3.39
C PRO A 11 22.72 0.71 -2.40
N VAL A 12 22.94 1.10 -1.14
CA VAL A 12 21.96 0.96 -0.04
C VAL A 12 20.61 1.58 -0.41
N ASP A 13 20.62 2.75 -1.06
CA ASP A 13 19.40 3.44 -1.49
C ASP A 13 18.52 2.61 -2.42
N ARG A 14 19.15 1.80 -3.29
CA ARG A 14 18.42 0.92 -4.21
C ARG A 14 17.72 -0.20 -3.46
N ALA A 15 18.39 -0.79 -2.47
CA ALA A 15 17.80 -1.80 -1.61
C ALA A 15 16.61 -1.23 -0.81
N LEU A 16 16.77 -0.04 -0.23
CA LEU A 16 15.71 0.66 0.52
C LEU A 16 14.51 0.99 -0.37
N LYS A 17 14.74 1.43 -1.61
CA LYS A 17 13.67 1.70 -2.57
C LYS A 17 12.89 0.43 -2.91
N ARG A 18 13.58 -0.70 -3.14
CA ARG A 18 12.93 -2.01 -3.39
C ARG A 18 12.09 -2.45 -2.19
N LEU A 19 12.62 -2.30 -0.98
CA LEU A 19 11.90 -2.64 0.24
C LEU A 19 10.63 -1.79 0.39
N LYS A 20 10.75 -0.48 0.21
CA LYS A 20 9.60 0.44 0.23
C LYS A 20 8.55 0.05 -0.81
N SER A 21 8.96 -0.22 -2.05
CA SER A 21 8.02 -0.62 -3.10
C SER A 21 7.29 -1.93 -2.79
N LYS A 22 7.95 -2.91 -2.16
CA LYS A 22 7.27 -4.14 -1.69
C LYS A 22 6.26 -3.84 -0.59
N LEU A 23 6.64 -3.02 0.40
CA LEU A 23 5.75 -2.61 1.49
C LEU A 23 4.52 -1.84 0.99
N ASP A 24 4.70 -0.98 -0.01
CA ASP A 24 3.63 -0.25 -0.68
C ASP A 24 2.72 -1.19 -1.48
N ALA A 25 3.29 -2.15 -2.21
CA ALA A 25 2.54 -3.13 -3.00
C ALA A 25 1.68 -4.07 -2.13
N GLU A 26 2.21 -4.50 -0.99
CA GLU A 26 1.47 -5.30 0.00
C GLU A 26 0.48 -4.47 0.82
N GLY A 27 0.56 -3.13 0.75
CA GLY A 27 -0.34 -2.23 1.47
C GLY A 27 -0.09 -2.16 2.98
N ILE A 28 1.05 -2.68 3.46
CA ILE A 28 1.39 -2.77 4.88
C ILE A 28 1.44 -1.37 5.53
N LEU A 29 1.99 -0.37 4.83
CA LEU A 29 2.05 0.99 5.36
C LEU A 29 0.66 1.62 5.52
N ASP A 30 -0.29 1.31 4.64
CA ASP A 30 -1.66 1.78 4.74
C ASP A 30 -2.43 1.05 5.85
N GLU A 31 -2.16 -0.24 6.05
CA GLU A 31 -2.69 -1.03 7.16
C GLU A 31 -2.22 -0.49 8.52
N VAL A 32 -0.91 -0.24 8.67
CA VAL A 32 -0.34 0.35 9.89
C VAL A 32 -1.00 1.69 10.18
N ARG A 33 -1.14 2.57 9.19
CA ARG A 33 -1.82 3.87 9.37
C ARG A 33 -3.28 3.71 9.80
N ARG A 34 -3.99 2.74 9.22
CA ARG A 34 -5.38 2.44 9.57
C ARG A 34 -5.53 1.94 11.01
N LEU A 35 -4.59 1.13 11.49
CA LEU A 35 -4.63 0.52 12.82
C LEU A 35 -4.08 1.42 13.94
N ARG A 36 -3.51 2.59 13.63
CA ARG A 36 -3.02 3.56 14.63
C ARG A 36 -4.11 4.06 15.60
N ALA A 37 -5.37 4.04 15.18
CA ALA A 37 -6.51 4.44 16.00
C ALA A 37 -7.71 3.56 15.69
N PHE A 38 -8.64 3.48 16.65
CA PHE A 38 -9.90 2.77 16.46
C PHE A 38 -10.73 3.41 15.34
N GLU A 39 -11.24 2.58 14.43
CA GLU A 39 -12.15 2.96 13.35
C GLU A 39 -13.56 2.47 13.70
N THR A 40 -14.52 3.40 13.81
CA THR A 40 -15.92 3.03 14.07
C THR A 40 -16.53 2.27 12.89
N PRO A 41 -17.61 1.48 13.08
CA PRO A 41 -18.24 0.74 11.98
C PRO A 41 -18.66 1.63 10.80
N SER A 42 -19.19 2.83 11.07
CA SER A 42 -19.56 3.82 10.04
C SER A 42 -18.34 4.35 9.28
N GLN A 43 -17.25 4.65 9.98
CA GLN A 43 -15.99 5.07 9.34
C GLN A 43 -15.43 3.96 8.43
N LYS A 44 -15.45 2.70 8.90
CA LYS A 44 -15.04 1.53 8.14
C LYS A 44 -15.86 1.35 6.86
N HIS A 45 -17.19 1.50 6.94
CA HIS A 45 -18.06 1.44 5.78
C HIS A 45 -17.72 2.53 4.76
N ARG A 46 -17.60 3.79 5.21
CA ARG A 46 -17.24 4.93 4.37
C ARG A 46 -15.88 4.77 3.69
N ARG A 47 -14.88 4.24 4.40
CA ARG A 47 -13.55 3.98 3.85
C ARG A 47 -13.59 2.91 2.75
N LYS A 48 -14.31 1.80 2.96
CA LYS A 48 -14.48 0.75 1.96
C LYS A 48 -15.15 1.27 0.69
N ALA A 49 -16.23 2.04 0.83
CA ALA A 49 -16.91 2.68 -0.31
C ALA A 49 -15.95 3.60 -1.10
N ARG A 50 -15.19 4.46 -0.41
CA ARG A 50 -14.18 5.33 -1.05
C ARG A 50 -13.09 4.54 -1.77
N ALA A 51 -12.57 3.49 -1.15
CA ALA A 51 -11.54 2.64 -1.75
C ALA A 51 -12.04 1.92 -3.02
N ASN A 52 -13.28 1.39 -2.97
CA ASN A 52 -13.90 0.75 -4.13
C ASN A 52 -14.16 1.74 -5.26
N ALA A 53 -14.68 2.93 -4.96
CA ALA A 53 -14.88 3.99 -5.96
C ALA A 53 -13.55 4.40 -6.62
N LYS A 54 -12.47 4.55 -5.84
CA LYS A 54 -11.13 4.85 -6.38
C LYS A 54 -10.63 3.74 -7.30
N ARG A 55 -10.76 2.47 -6.90
CA ARG A 55 -10.36 1.30 -7.72
C ARG A 55 -11.15 1.24 -9.02
N GLY A 56 -12.47 1.46 -8.98
CA GLY A 56 -13.32 1.52 -10.16
C GLY A 56 -12.86 2.62 -11.12
N ARG A 57 -12.68 3.85 -10.63
CA ARG A 57 -12.18 4.97 -11.45
C ARG A 57 -10.84 4.65 -12.13
N ILE A 58 -9.88 4.06 -11.42
CA ILE A 58 -8.57 3.73 -12.00
C ILE A 58 -8.71 2.63 -13.07
N LYS A 59 -9.55 1.61 -12.83
CA LYS A 59 -9.77 0.50 -13.77
C LYS A 59 -10.31 1.00 -15.11
N PHE A 60 -11.32 1.86 -15.09
CA PHE A 60 -11.94 2.41 -16.31
C PHE A 60 -11.14 3.55 -16.94
N ARG A 61 -10.18 4.16 -16.23
CA ARG A 61 -9.35 5.24 -16.78
C ARG A 61 -8.33 4.73 -17.81
N PHE A 62 -7.86 3.48 -17.66
CA PHE A 62 -6.79 2.91 -18.48
C PHE A 62 -7.25 1.80 -19.41
N ASN A 63 -8.55 1.48 -19.41
CA ASN A 63 -9.14 0.51 -20.32
C ASN A 63 -10.45 1.12 -20.86
N PRO A 64 -10.46 1.63 -22.11
CA PRO A 64 -11.66 2.18 -22.73
C PRO A 64 -12.76 1.12 -22.89
#